data_AF-A0A7J2UBY6-F1
#
_entry.id   AF-A0A7J2UBY6-F1
#
_cell.length_a   1.000
_cell.length_b   1.000
_cell.length_c   1.000
_cell.angle_alpha   90.00
_cell.angle_beta   90.00
_cell.angle_gamma   90.00
#
_symmetry.space_group_name_H-M   'P 1'
#
loop_
_entity.id
_entity.type
_entity.pdbx_description
1 polymer ?
#
loop_
_entity_poly.entity_id
_entity_poly.type
_entity_poly.pdbx_seq_one_letter_code
_entity_poly.pdbx_strand_id
1 'polypeptide(L)'
;MSQEFTLIVKLPPENTLLRDLAVTSLAYINEYGGAEGVQVDFLHDMVKIRAQTRQIALDLFRSLYQEAAIIADQKATKIRLGILRNDQQILSKLLKREVKGFTYLDVIRDFLHAYSIMDFDPHPLSRVEVGDEGIRLGQGNFTAINPLICERYEHGLEFWRLNYKRKLQIRLDEAWYALILAGFALTVTSFIGDDLLLIYPPEDFVYVAETSSKLFEVLKALGKLEGFHKKVCEIAFEEWCPVEPFPAFILLVSLNLVKKAEDTSALYTLNYSLPLAFSKLRRAGNVFSMVEKRRAELFNTLKFAIKLMMKNIEKEGLRLVEELANIARRTLHLGGGISKRRKDEVDFTVYNRFCTLLFQAIEGAYSPYEVVYYGARYGDKHGLISRELAEGIIRALT
;
A
#
# COMPACT_ATOMS: atom_id res chain seq x y z
N MET A 1 32.26 -4.79 -27.19
CA MET A 1 31.02 -4.18 -26.67
C MET A 1 30.11 -5.33 -26.28
N SER A 2 29.94 -5.59 -24.98
CA SER A 2 28.97 -6.60 -24.53
C SER A 2 27.56 -6.11 -24.87
N GLN A 3 26.75 -6.93 -25.55
CA GLN A 3 25.34 -6.61 -25.74
C GLN A 3 24.66 -6.51 -24.38
N GLU A 4 24.05 -5.36 -24.11
CA GLU A 4 23.19 -5.14 -22.96
C GLU A 4 21.97 -6.08 -23.03
N PHE A 5 21.64 -6.73 -21.93
CA PHE A 5 20.45 -7.57 -21.83
C PHE A 5 19.23 -6.68 -21.57
N THR A 6 18.16 -6.88 -22.33
CA THR A 6 16.88 -6.17 -22.12
C THR A 6 15.77 -7.17 -21.88
N LEU A 7 15.10 -7.04 -20.74
CA LEU A 7 13.85 -7.74 -20.42
C LEU A 7 12.66 -6.79 -20.56
N ILE A 8 11.59 -7.29 -21.16
CA ILE A 8 10.33 -6.56 -21.31
C ILE A 8 9.27 -7.24 -20.45
N VAL A 9 8.66 -6.48 -19.55
CA VAL A 9 7.49 -6.89 -18.79
C VAL A 9 6.29 -6.12 -19.32
N LYS A 10 5.36 -6.77 -20.01
CA LYS A 10 4.11 -6.11 -20.43
C LYS A 10 3.21 -5.96 -19.21
N LEU A 11 2.58 -4.81 -19.03
CA LEU A 11 1.72 -4.59 -17.87
C LEU A 11 0.32 -5.17 -18.10
N PRO A 12 -0.34 -5.71 -17.06
CA PRO A 12 -1.76 -6.08 -17.14
C PRO A 12 -2.62 -4.85 -17.50
N PRO A 13 -3.89 -5.04 -17.89
CA PRO A 13 -4.71 -3.94 -18.35
C PRO A 13 -4.89 -2.84 -17.30
N GLU A 14 -5.07 -1.60 -17.76
CA GLU A 14 -5.20 -0.43 -16.88
C GLU A 14 -6.31 -0.57 -15.85
N ASN A 15 -6.12 0.07 -14.70
CA ASN A 15 -7.05 0.09 -13.58
C ASN A 15 -7.40 -1.31 -13.01
N THR A 16 -6.67 -2.36 -13.42
CA THR A 16 -6.76 -3.67 -12.79
C THR A 16 -5.94 -3.73 -11.50
N LEU A 17 -6.45 -4.42 -10.47
CA LEU A 17 -5.67 -4.69 -9.28
C LEU A 17 -4.37 -5.44 -9.62
N LEU A 18 -4.40 -6.33 -10.61
CA LEU A 18 -3.22 -7.03 -11.10
C LEU A 18 -2.15 -6.05 -11.59
N ARG A 19 -2.53 -5.01 -12.32
CA ARG A 19 -1.60 -3.97 -12.75
C ARG A 19 -1.02 -3.20 -11.58
N ASP A 20 -1.86 -2.78 -10.64
CA ASP A 20 -1.41 -2.09 -9.43
C ASP A 20 -0.37 -2.92 -8.64
N LEU A 21 -0.62 -4.23 -8.50
CA LEU A 21 0.29 -5.17 -7.82
C LEU A 21 1.59 -5.40 -8.63
N ALA A 22 1.49 -5.59 -9.95
CA ALA A 22 2.67 -5.74 -10.82
C ALA A 22 3.56 -4.49 -10.79
N VAL A 23 2.95 -3.31 -10.90
CA VAL A 23 3.64 -2.02 -10.83
C VAL A 23 4.33 -1.86 -9.48
N THR A 24 3.68 -2.25 -8.38
CA THR A 24 4.30 -2.20 -7.05
C THR A 24 5.57 -3.06 -6.98
N SER A 25 5.51 -4.29 -7.52
CA SER A 25 6.69 -5.17 -7.58
C SER A 25 7.80 -4.65 -8.48
N LEU A 26 7.45 -4.06 -9.62
CA LEU A 26 8.45 -3.51 -10.55
C LEU A 26 9.08 -2.23 -9.99
N ALA A 27 8.34 -1.43 -9.22
CA ALA A 27 8.87 -0.24 -8.56
C ALA A 27 9.95 -0.61 -7.53
N TYR A 28 9.74 -1.72 -6.81
CA TYR A 28 10.76 -2.34 -5.94
C TYR A 28 12.01 -2.72 -6.75
N ILE A 29 11.85 -3.40 -7.90
CA ILE A 29 13.00 -3.77 -8.75
C ILE A 29 13.80 -2.54 -9.22
N ASN A 30 13.13 -1.44 -9.58
CA ASN A 30 13.82 -0.22 -9.99
C ASN A 30 14.70 0.35 -8.86
N GLU A 31 14.20 0.37 -7.63
CA GLU A 31 14.91 0.93 -6.49
C GLU A 31 16.22 0.19 -6.17
N TYR A 32 16.20 -1.15 -6.21
CA TYR A 32 17.37 -1.99 -6.02
C TYR A 32 18.28 -2.02 -7.25
N GLY A 33 17.69 -2.04 -8.45
CA GLY A 33 18.41 -2.09 -9.71
C GLY A 33 19.30 -0.88 -9.97
N GLY A 34 18.89 0.31 -9.51
CA GLY A 34 19.70 1.53 -9.65
C GLY A 34 21.07 1.45 -8.96
N ALA A 35 21.21 0.64 -7.90
CA ALA A 35 22.51 0.42 -7.23
C ALA A 35 23.43 -0.54 -8.02
N GLU A 36 22.86 -1.39 -8.86
CA GLU A 36 23.58 -2.42 -9.64
C GLU A 36 23.79 -2.02 -11.11
N GLY A 37 23.49 -0.76 -11.46
CA GLY A 37 23.61 -0.26 -12.84
C GLY A 37 22.54 -0.83 -13.77
N VAL A 38 21.39 -1.24 -13.23
CA VAL A 38 20.21 -1.63 -13.99
C VAL A 38 19.32 -0.41 -14.22
N GLN A 39 18.94 -0.19 -15.47
CA GLN A 39 17.99 0.84 -15.84
C GLN A 39 16.60 0.23 -15.97
N VAL A 40 15.63 0.73 -15.20
CA VAL A 40 14.23 0.37 -15.35
C VAL A 40 13.48 1.57 -15.91
N ASP A 41 12.94 1.42 -17.13
CA ASP A 41 12.13 2.43 -17.77
C ASP A 41 10.66 1.99 -17.71
N PHE A 42 9.84 2.70 -16.96
CA PHE A 42 8.39 2.51 -17.03
C PHE A 42 7.85 3.21 -18.28
N LEU A 43 7.17 2.45 -19.14
CA LEU A 43 6.39 2.94 -20.27
C LEU A 43 4.90 2.67 -20.02
N HIS A 44 4.03 3.29 -20.81
CA HIS A 44 2.58 3.24 -20.59
C HIS A 44 1.98 1.83 -20.58
N ASP A 45 2.52 0.85 -21.30
CA ASP A 45 1.97 -0.52 -21.37
C ASP A 45 2.99 -1.60 -21.02
N MET A 46 4.21 -1.22 -20.67
CA MET A 46 5.31 -2.13 -20.38
C MET A 46 6.37 -1.48 -19.51
N VAL A 47 7.18 -2.30 -18.86
CA VAL A 47 8.41 -1.90 -18.18
C VAL A 47 9.58 -2.55 -18.89
N LYS A 48 10.60 -1.75 -19.22
CA LYS A 48 11.85 -2.23 -19.82
C LYS A 48 12.94 -2.23 -18.77
N ILE A 49 13.53 -3.40 -18.52
CA ILE A 49 14.63 -3.58 -17.59
C ILE A 49 15.89 -3.85 -18.42
N ARG A 50 16.85 -2.92 -18.42
CA ARG A 50 18.13 -3.06 -19.09
C ARG A 50 19.25 -3.30 -18.07
N ALA A 51 20.02 -4.36 -18.28
CA ALA A 51 21.11 -4.76 -17.41
C ALA A 51 22.31 -5.21 -18.24
N GLN A 52 23.51 -5.14 -17.65
CA GLN A 52 24.73 -5.57 -18.34
C GLN A 52 24.70 -7.06 -18.71
N THR A 53 24.06 -7.89 -17.88
CA THR A 53 23.88 -9.32 -18.13
C THR A 53 22.48 -9.78 -17.75
N ARG A 54 22.04 -10.91 -18.33
CA ARG A 54 20.80 -11.57 -17.92
C ARG A 54 20.80 -11.92 -16.43
N GLN A 55 21.95 -12.33 -15.89
CA GLN A 55 22.08 -12.77 -14.51
C GLN A 55 21.75 -11.64 -13.52
N ILE A 56 22.28 -10.43 -13.75
CA ILE A 56 22.00 -9.24 -12.93
C ILE A 56 20.49 -8.94 -12.93
N ALA A 57 19.84 -8.97 -14.10
CA ALA A 57 18.39 -8.76 -14.16
C ALA A 57 17.62 -9.82 -13.37
N LEU A 58 18.01 -11.10 -13.44
CA LEU A 58 17.36 -12.18 -12.69
C LEU A 58 17.58 -12.06 -11.18
N ASP A 59 18.77 -11.63 -10.74
CA ASP A 59 19.09 -11.49 -9.32
C ASP A 59 18.24 -10.41 -8.63
N LEU A 60 17.81 -9.38 -9.37
CA LEU A 60 16.84 -8.40 -8.86
C LEU A 60 15.47 -9.02 -8.58
N PHE A 61 14.96 -9.88 -9.47
CA PHE A 61 13.71 -10.59 -9.21
C PHE A 61 13.84 -11.58 -8.06
N ARG A 62 14.98 -12.28 -7.94
CA ARG A 62 15.24 -13.15 -6.79
C ARG A 62 15.22 -12.38 -5.48
N SER A 63 15.85 -11.20 -5.46
CA SER A 63 15.86 -10.29 -4.31
C SER A 63 14.45 -9.81 -3.95
N LEU A 64 13.66 -9.38 -4.95
CA LEU A 64 12.25 -9.05 -4.77
C LEU A 64 11.46 -10.20 -4.14
N TYR A 65 11.57 -11.41 -4.70
CA TYR A 65 10.81 -12.56 -4.22
C TYR A 65 11.23 -12.99 -2.81
N GLN A 66 12.52 -12.90 -2.49
CA GLN A 66 13.04 -13.18 -1.16
C GLN A 66 12.50 -12.16 -0.14
N GLU A 67 12.58 -10.86 -0.42
CA GLU A 67 12.06 -9.84 0.49
C GLU A 67 10.53 -9.98 0.66
N ALA A 68 9.81 -10.15 -0.45
CA ALA A 68 8.37 -10.33 -0.41
C ALA A 68 7.95 -11.57 0.40
N ALA A 69 8.73 -12.65 0.35
CA ALA A 69 8.52 -13.83 1.19
C ALA A 69 8.74 -13.52 2.68
N ILE A 70 9.79 -12.77 3.03
CA ILE A 70 10.07 -12.33 4.41
C ILE A 70 8.91 -11.47 4.92
N ILE A 71 8.47 -10.49 4.13
CA ILE A 71 7.35 -9.61 4.48
C ILE A 71 6.05 -10.40 4.62
N ALA A 72 5.79 -11.38 3.75
CA ALA A 72 4.62 -12.26 3.88
C ALA A 72 4.64 -13.05 5.19
N ASP A 73 5.80 -13.58 5.59
CA ASP A 73 5.97 -14.30 6.86
C ASP A 73 5.72 -13.40 8.07
N GLN A 74 6.31 -12.19 8.07
CA GLN A 74 6.08 -11.19 9.10
C GLN A 74 4.60 -10.83 9.22
N LYS A 75 3.93 -10.58 8.09
CA LYS A 75 2.51 -10.21 8.04
C LYS A 75 1.59 -11.36 8.44
N ALA A 76 1.96 -12.60 8.15
CA ALA A 76 1.19 -13.78 8.54
C ALA A 76 1.02 -13.91 10.06
N THR A 77 1.90 -13.30 10.87
CA THR A 77 1.79 -13.31 12.35
C THR A 77 0.49 -12.67 12.86
N LYS A 78 -0.01 -11.63 12.17
CA LYS A 78 -1.24 -10.89 12.52
C LYS A 78 -2.37 -11.11 11.51
N ILE A 79 -2.07 -11.15 10.21
CA ILE A 79 -3.07 -11.29 9.14
C ILE A 79 -3.43 -12.75 8.94
N ARG A 80 -4.54 -13.17 9.55
CA ARG A 80 -5.09 -14.53 9.42
C ARG A 80 -6.11 -14.63 8.28
N LEU A 81 -5.63 -14.52 7.05
CA LEU A 81 -6.45 -14.63 5.85
C LEU A 81 -6.55 -16.09 5.38
N GLY A 82 -7.52 -16.85 5.91
CA GLY A 82 -7.70 -18.26 5.55
C GLY A 82 -8.08 -18.46 4.07
N ILE A 83 -7.48 -19.47 3.43
CA ILE A 83 -7.67 -19.79 2.01
C ILE A 83 -9.12 -20.22 1.72
N LEU A 84 -9.71 -19.65 0.65
CA LEU A 84 -11.02 -20.05 0.17
C LEU A 84 -10.97 -21.44 -0.49
N ARG A 85 -12.04 -22.22 -0.32
CA ARG A 85 -12.13 -23.60 -0.83
C ARG A 85 -11.82 -23.71 -2.33
N ASN A 86 -12.28 -22.73 -3.12
CA ASN A 86 -12.07 -22.71 -4.58
C ASN A 86 -10.61 -22.42 -4.97
N ASP A 87 -9.83 -21.78 -4.09
CA ASP A 87 -8.43 -21.44 -4.36
C ASP A 87 -7.47 -22.55 -3.91
N GLN A 88 -7.89 -23.42 -2.98
CA GLN A 88 -7.04 -24.51 -2.45
C GLN A 88 -6.46 -25.38 -3.56
N GLN A 89 -7.25 -25.75 -4.57
CA GLN A 89 -6.76 -26.60 -5.66
C GLN A 89 -5.68 -25.90 -6.49
N ILE A 90 -5.85 -24.61 -6.77
CA ILE A 90 -4.91 -23.81 -7.56
C ILE A 90 -3.61 -23.65 -6.78
N LEU A 91 -3.72 -23.24 -5.51
CA LEU A 91 -2.58 -23.03 -4.62
C LEU A 91 -1.82 -24.33 -4.33
N SER A 92 -2.52 -25.45 -4.17
CA SER A 92 -1.87 -26.76 -4.00
C SER A 92 -1.10 -27.21 -5.23
N LYS A 93 -1.58 -26.88 -6.44
CA LYS A 93 -0.82 -27.14 -7.68
C LYS A 93 0.41 -26.25 -7.77
N LEU A 94 0.29 -24.96 -7.44
CA LEU A 94 1.42 -24.02 -7.42
C LEU A 94 2.51 -24.45 -6.43
N LEU A 95 2.15 -24.85 -5.22
CA LEU A 95 3.10 -25.32 -4.21
C LEU A 95 3.49 -26.80 -4.33
N LYS A 96 2.84 -27.55 -5.22
CA LYS A 96 3.00 -29.01 -5.37
C LYS A 96 2.78 -29.79 -4.05
N ARG A 97 1.89 -29.29 -3.17
CA ARG A 97 1.50 -29.92 -1.89
C ARG A 97 0.11 -29.47 -1.42
N GLU A 98 -0.49 -30.22 -0.48
CA GLU A 98 -1.76 -29.81 0.15
C GLU A 98 -1.57 -28.54 0.99
N VAL A 99 -2.51 -27.58 0.87
CA VAL A 99 -2.48 -26.28 1.59
C VAL A 99 -3.57 -26.16 2.66
N LYS A 100 -4.11 -27.28 3.12
CA LYS A 100 -5.19 -27.30 4.11
C LYS A 100 -4.68 -26.73 5.45
N GLY A 101 -5.42 -25.75 5.99
CA GLY A 101 -5.05 -25.06 7.23
C GLY A 101 -4.09 -23.88 7.05
N PHE A 102 -3.62 -23.63 5.81
CA PHE A 102 -2.76 -22.49 5.50
C PHE A 102 -3.59 -21.22 5.30
N THR A 103 -2.97 -20.07 5.54
CA THR A 103 -3.45 -18.77 5.07
C THR A 103 -2.90 -18.46 3.68
N TYR A 104 -3.48 -17.48 2.99
CA TYR A 104 -2.91 -17.01 1.72
C TYR A 104 -1.47 -16.54 1.90
N LEU A 105 -1.13 -15.88 3.01
CA LEU A 105 0.23 -15.39 3.26
C LEU A 105 1.23 -16.52 3.50
N ASP A 106 0.83 -17.61 4.16
CA ASP A 106 1.70 -18.80 4.30
C ASP A 106 2.05 -19.37 2.93
N VAL A 107 1.06 -19.49 2.05
CA VAL A 107 1.26 -19.99 0.68
C VAL A 107 2.11 -19.05 -0.15
N ILE A 108 1.87 -17.74 -0.05
CA ILE A 108 2.65 -16.72 -0.75
C ILE A 108 4.12 -16.77 -0.31
N ARG A 109 4.39 -16.80 1.00
CA ARG A 109 5.75 -16.94 1.53
C ARG A 109 6.44 -18.16 0.94
N ASP A 110 5.82 -19.33 1.03
CA ASP A 110 6.43 -20.58 0.61
C ASP A 110 6.66 -20.61 -0.91
N PHE A 111 5.71 -20.08 -1.68
CA PHE A 111 5.80 -20.02 -3.13
C PHE A 111 6.91 -19.08 -3.58
N LEU A 112 6.97 -17.86 -3.03
CA LEU A 112 7.98 -16.87 -3.37
C LEU A 112 9.38 -17.27 -2.90
N HIS A 113 9.50 -17.88 -1.72
CA HIS A 113 10.78 -18.44 -1.25
C HIS A 113 11.27 -19.57 -2.16
N ALA A 114 10.39 -20.46 -2.62
CA ALA A 114 10.78 -21.47 -3.60
C ALA A 114 11.19 -20.82 -4.93
N TYR A 115 10.47 -19.78 -5.37
CA TYR A 115 10.75 -19.09 -6.64
C TYR A 115 12.05 -18.27 -6.62
N SER A 116 12.45 -17.72 -5.47
CA SER A 116 13.69 -16.94 -5.34
C SER A 116 14.97 -17.78 -5.48
N ILE A 117 14.90 -19.08 -5.19
CA ILE A 117 16.03 -20.01 -5.30
C ILE A 117 16.04 -20.81 -6.61
N MET A 118 14.96 -20.78 -7.38
CA MET A 118 14.87 -21.47 -8.67
C MET A 118 15.49 -20.64 -9.79
N ASP A 119 15.96 -21.32 -10.83
CA ASP A 119 16.28 -20.67 -12.10
C ASP A 119 14.98 -20.41 -12.87
N PHE A 120 14.33 -19.29 -12.55
CA PHE A 120 13.06 -18.93 -13.16
C PHE A 120 13.25 -18.25 -14.53
N ASP A 121 12.31 -18.49 -15.43
CA ASP A 121 12.31 -17.86 -16.75
C ASP A 121 11.42 -16.60 -16.76
N PRO A 122 11.96 -15.39 -16.98
CA PRO A 122 11.17 -14.16 -17.01
C PRO A 122 10.50 -13.90 -18.36
N HIS A 123 10.82 -14.66 -19.43
CA HIS A 123 10.25 -14.41 -20.76
C HIS A 123 8.70 -14.39 -20.80
N PRO A 124 7.96 -15.18 -20.01
CA PRO A 124 6.51 -15.11 -19.99
C PRO A 124 5.94 -13.76 -19.51
N LEU A 125 6.72 -12.96 -18.77
CA LEU A 125 6.33 -11.60 -18.34
C LEU A 125 6.15 -10.63 -19.53
N SER A 126 6.72 -10.94 -20.69
CA SER A 126 6.53 -10.15 -21.92
C SER A 126 5.19 -10.40 -22.62
N ARG A 127 4.37 -11.35 -22.13
CA ARG A 127 3.13 -11.78 -22.75
C ARG A 127 1.92 -11.41 -21.90
N VAL A 128 1.12 -10.50 -22.42
CA VAL A 128 -0.20 -10.12 -21.90
C VAL A 128 -1.15 -10.11 -23.08
N GLU A 129 -2.21 -10.90 -22.98
CA GLU A 129 -3.24 -11.01 -24.01
C GLU A 129 -4.61 -10.74 -23.40
N VAL A 130 -5.37 -9.87 -24.07
CA VAL A 130 -6.74 -9.52 -23.69
C VAL A 130 -7.64 -9.94 -24.85
N GLY A 131 -8.60 -10.81 -24.57
CA GLY A 131 -9.58 -11.27 -25.55
C GLY A 131 -10.96 -11.45 -24.94
N ASP A 132 -11.91 -11.91 -25.75
CA ASP A 132 -13.31 -12.07 -25.35
C ASP A 132 -13.53 -13.06 -24.20
N GLU A 133 -12.59 -13.99 -24.01
CA GLU A 133 -12.64 -15.02 -22.96
C GLU A 133 -11.95 -14.58 -21.65
N GLY A 134 -11.21 -13.47 -21.67
CA GLY A 134 -10.56 -12.91 -20.49
C GLY A 134 -9.13 -12.44 -20.71
N ILE A 135 -8.35 -12.43 -19.63
CA ILE A 135 -6.97 -11.95 -19.59
C ILE A 135 -6.05 -13.15 -19.40
N ARG A 136 -5.08 -13.31 -20.30
CA ARG A 136 -4.02 -14.31 -20.20
C ARG A 136 -2.68 -13.61 -19.98
N LEU A 137 -2.07 -13.89 -18.84
CA LEU A 137 -0.74 -13.44 -18.46
C LEU A 137 0.23 -14.62 -18.62
N GLY A 138 1.23 -14.47 -19.48
CA GLY A 138 2.15 -15.54 -19.82
C GLY A 138 1.47 -16.71 -20.54
N GLN A 139 1.71 -17.94 -20.11
CA GLN A 139 1.05 -19.13 -20.67
C GLN A 139 -0.39 -19.33 -20.16
N GLY A 140 -0.78 -18.71 -19.05
CA GLY A 140 -2.14 -18.82 -18.50
C GLY A 140 -2.49 -20.22 -17.94
N ASN A 141 -1.53 -20.91 -17.34
CA ASN A 141 -1.73 -22.30 -16.87
C ASN A 141 -2.68 -22.40 -15.67
N PHE A 142 -2.79 -21.36 -14.87
CA PHE A 142 -3.55 -21.32 -13.61
C PHE A 142 -4.60 -20.22 -13.67
N THR A 143 -5.81 -20.48 -13.18
CA THR A 143 -6.80 -19.42 -12.91
C THR A 143 -6.28 -18.54 -11.78
N ALA A 144 -6.55 -17.24 -11.81
CA ALA A 144 -6.26 -16.33 -10.70
C ALA A 144 -7.00 -16.77 -9.41
N ILE A 145 -6.39 -16.52 -8.25
CA ILE A 145 -7.05 -16.70 -6.95
C ILE A 145 -7.99 -15.53 -6.64
N ASN A 146 -8.99 -15.76 -5.79
CA ASN A 146 -10.07 -14.80 -5.54
C ASN A 146 -9.60 -13.40 -5.09
N PRO A 147 -8.62 -13.24 -4.18
CA PRO A 147 -8.13 -11.92 -3.80
C PRO A 147 -7.59 -11.08 -4.97
N LEU A 148 -7.22 -11.71 -6.09
CA LEU A 148 -6.68 -11.05 -7.28
C LEU A 148 -7.75 -10.74 -8.35
N ILE A 149 -8.92 -11.41 -8.30
CA ILE A 149 -9.97 -11.31 -9.34
C ILE A 149 -11.03 -10.25 -9.04
N CYS A 150 -11.22 -9.83 -7.79
CA CYS A 150 -12.10 -8.75 -7.32
C CYS A 150 -13.32 -8.44 -8.24
N GLU A 151 -14.52 -8.86 -7.85
CA GLU A 151 -15.80 -8.89 -8.62
C GLU A 151 -16.12 -7.74 -9.60
N ARG A 152 -15.55 -6.54 -9.45
CA ARG A 152 -15.66 -5.44 -10.43
C ARG A 152 -15.11 -5.82 -11.82
N TYR A 153 -14.26 -6.85 -11.92
CA TYR A 153 -13.81 -7.43 -13.19
C TYR A 153 -14.70 -8.57 -13.71
N GLU A 154 -15.59 -9.14 -12.87
CA GLU A 154 -16.44 -10.26 -13.26
C GLU A 154 -17.72 -9.83 -13.99
N HIS A 155 -18.15 -8.57 -13.78
CA HIS A 155 -19.30 -7.97 -14.47
C HIS A 155 -18.84 -6.74 -15.25
N GLY A 156 -18.61 -6.91 -16.56
CA GLY A 156 -18.05 -5.93 -17.50
C GLY A 156 -18.83 -4.63 -17.74
N LEU A 157 -19.63 -4.18 -16.76
CA LEU A 157 -20.48 -2.99 -16.82
C LEU A 157 -19.70 -1.67 -16.94
N GLU A 158 -18.51 -1.56 -16.33
CA GLU A 158 -17.79 -0.27 -16.30
C GLU A 158 -16.47 -0.25 -17.07
N PHE A 159 -15.79 -1.39 -17.25
CA PHE A 159 -14.39 -1.39 -17.71
C PHE A 159 -14.16 -1.70 -19.18
N TRP A 160 -14.93 -2.61 -19.80
CA TRP A 160 -14.46 -3.26 -21.03
C TRP A 160 -15.36 -3.15 -22.26
N ARG A 161 -16.59 -2.60 -22.16
CA ARG A 161 -17.58 -2.66 -23.26
C ARG A 161 -17.72 -4.07 -23.86
N LEU A 162 -17.47 -5.11 -23.07
CA LEU A 162 -17.52 -6.51 -23.50
C LEU A 162 -18.94 -7.07 -23.33
N ASN A 163 -19.27 -8.06 -24.17
CA ASN A 163 -20.59 -8.67 -24.21
C ASN A 163 -21.08 -9.13 -22.82
N TYR A 164 -22.25 -8.61 -22.43
CA TYR A 164 -22.96 -8.70 -21.14
C TYR A 164 -23.14 -10.09 -20.49
N LYS A 165 -22.67 -11.18 -21.10
CA LYS A 165 -23.05 -12.56 -20.74
C LYS A 165 -21.89 -13.49 -20.36
N ARG A 166 -20.63 -13.05 -20.36
CA ARG A 166 -19.49 -13.94 -20.06
C ARG A 166 -18.69 -13.45 -18.85
N LYS A 167 -18.55 -14.32 -17.86
CA LYS A 167 -17.64 -14.14 -16.72
C LYS A 167 -16.20 -14.18 -17.26
N LEU A 168 -15.48 -13.07 -17.16
CA LEU A 168 -14.09 -12.96 -17.62
C LEU A 168 -13.20 -13.89 -16.78
N GLN A 169 -12.38 -14.70 -17.45
CA GLN A 169 -11.38 -15.53 -16.76
C GLN A 169 -10.02 -14.86 -16.79
N ILE A 170 -9.41 -14.71 -15.62
CA ILE A 170 -8.02 -14.26 -15.53
C ILE A 170 -7.16 -15.50 -15.31
N ARG A 171 -6.19 -15.71 -16.20
CA ARG A 171 -5.25 -16.84 -16.12
C ARG A 171 -3.81 -16.34 -16.13
N LEU A 172 -2.99 -16.93 -15.27
CA LEU A 172 -1.58 -16.59 -15.09
C LEU A 172 -0.74 -17.86 -15.17
N ASP A 173 0.53 -17.74 -15.54
CA ASP A 173 1.53 -18.77 -15.27
C ASP A 173 2.32 -18.47 -13.98
N GLU A 174 3.31 -19.31 -13.67
CA GLU A 174 4.07 -19.21 -12.42
C GLU A 174 4.87 -17.90 -12.31
N ALA A 175 5.46 -17.42 -13.40
CA ALA A 175 6.23 -16.18 -13.41
C ALA A 175 5.35 -14.97 -13.08
N TRP A 176 4.17 -14.93 -13.71
CA TRP A 176 3.17 -13.91 -13.40
C TRP A 176 2.60 -14.05 -12.00
N TYR A 177 2.36 -15.27 -11.52
CA TYR A 177 1.96 -15.49 -10.13
C TYR A 177 3.02 -14.97 -9.15
N ALA A 178 4.30 -15.24 -9.39
CA ALA A 178 5.37 -14.78 -8.51
C ALA A 178 5.43 -13.25 -8.46
N LEU A 179 5.36 -12.58 -9.62
CA LEU A 179 5.35 -11.12 -9.67
C LEU A 179 4.14 -10.52 -8.93
N ILE A 180 2.93 -11.01 -9.22
CA ILE A 180 1.70 -10.46 -8.62
C ILE A 180 1.61 -10.75 -7.12
N LEU A 181 2.00 -11.96 -6.68
CA LEU A 181 1.98 -12.32 -5.26
C LEU A 181 3.06 -11.58 -4.46
N ALA A 182 4.20 -11.24 -5.08
CA ALA A 182 5.17 -10.35 -4.47
C ALA A 182 4.54 -8.97 -4.22
N GLY A 183 3.86 -8.40 -5.21
CA GLY A 183 3.13 -7.14 -5.05
C GLY A 183 2.05 -7.24 -3.99
N PHE A 184 1.31 -8.36 -3.92
CA PHE A 184 0.32 -8.59 -2.88
C PHE A 184 0.95 -8.59 -1.49
N ALA A 185 2.07 -9.30 -1.29
CA ALA A 185 2.79 -9.35 -0.02
C ALA A 185 3.29 -7.96 0.41
N LEU A 186 3.79 -7.15 -0.52
CA LEU A 186 4.25 -5.78 -0.25
C LEU A 186 3.08 -4.85 0.15
N THR A 187 1.92 -5.01 -0.48
CA THR A 187 0.79 -4.06 -0.37
C THR A 187 -0.22 -4.39 0.72
N VAL A 188 -0.38 -5.66 1.10
CA VAL A 188 -1.36 -6.07 2.10
C VAL A 188 -1.00 -5.56 3.49
N THR A 189 -1.91 -4.87 4.18
CA THR A 189 -1.61 -4.26 5.49
C THR A 189 -2.46 -4.78 6.63
N SER A 190 -3.73 -5.14 6.37
CA SER A 190 -4.62 -5.62 7.42
C SER A 190 -5.78 -6.47 6.86
N PHE A 191 -6.35 -7.31 7.72
CA PHE A 191 -7.61 -8.02 7.48
C PHE A 191 -8.48 -7.90 8.74
N ILE A 192 -9.45 -6.98 8.73
CA ILE A 192 -10.25 -6.59 9.90
C ILE A 192 -11.73 -6.62 9.52
N GLY A 193 -12.55 -7.36 10.28
CA GLY A 193 -14.00 -7.41 10.04
C GLY A 193 -14.35 -7.85 8.62
N ASP A 194 -13.63 -8.85 8.09
CA ASP A 194 -13.71 -9.35 6.71
C ASP A 194 -13.23 -8.38 5.61
N ASP A 195 -12.74 -7.19 5.96
CA ASP A 195 -12.13 -6.25 5.02
C ASP A 195 -10.61 -6.42 4.97
N LEU A 196 -10.10 -6.79 3.80
CA LEU A 196 -8.69 -6.84 3.43
C LEU A 196 -8.28 -5.49 2.84
N LEU A 197 -7.21 -4.91 3.37
CA LEU A 197 -6.66 -3.64 2.91
C LEU A 197 -5.35 -3.87 2.14
N LEU A 198 -5.29 -3.32 0.93
CA LEU A 198 -4.08 -3.19 0.13
C LEU A 198 -3.75 -1.70 -0.05
N ILE A 199 -2.51 -1.32 0.17
CA ILE A 199 -1.97 0.02 -0.10
C ILE A 199 -0.88 -0.11 -1.14
N TYR A 200 -0.88 0.71 -2.19
CA TYR A 200 0.11 0.67 -3.29
C TYR A 200 0.43 2.08 -3.82
N PRO A 201 1.61 2.30 -4.42
CA PRO A 201 1.91 3.54 -5.12
C PRO A 201 1.02 3.67 -6.37
N PRO A 202 0.41 4.83 -6.64
CA PRO A 202 -0.26 5.09 -7.90
C PRO A 202 0.73 5.00 -9.07
N GLU A 203 0.30 4.40 -10.17
CA GLU A 203 1.17 4.18 -11.33
C GLU A 203 1.74 5.48 -11.92
N ASP A 204 0.91 6.52 -12.03
CA ASP A 204 1.30 7.88 -12.42
C ASP A 204 2.40 8.46 -11.51
N PHE A 205 2.38 8.13 -10.22
CA PHE A 205 3.41 8.56 -9.29
C PHE A 205 4.73 7.82 -9.49
N VAL A 206 4.69 6.52 -9.80
CA VAL A 206 5.90 5.73 -10.11
C VAL A 206 6.62 6.34 -11.32
N TYR A 207 5.90 6.68 -12.40
CA TYR A 207 6.49 7.33 -13.57
C TYR A 207 7.16 8.68 -13.25
N VAL A 208 6.53 9.50 -12.40
CA VAL A 208 7.05 10.84 -12.05
C VAL A 208 8.25 10.73 -11.11
N ALA A 209 8.26 9.75 -10.20
CA ALA A 209 9.37 9.51 -9.28
C ALA A 209 10.68 9.17 -10.02
N GLU A 210 10.60 8.53 -11.18
CA GLU A 210 11.77 8.18 -12.00
C GLU A 210 12.35 9.36 -12.78
N THR A 211 11.49 10.28 -13.20
CA THR A 211 11.88 11.37 -14.10
C THR A 211 12.26 12.66 -13.35
N SER A 212 11.87 12.78 -12.08
CA SER A 212 12.10 13.98 -11.27
C SER A 212 13.23 13.81 -10.25
N SER A 213 14.39 14.39 -10.56
CA SER A 213 15.56 14.40 -9.66
C SER A 213 15.28 15.01 -8.29
N LYS A 214 14.35 15.97 -8.20
CA LYS A 214 13.96 16.61 -6.94
C LYS A 214 13.02 15.74 -6.11
N LEU A 215 12.10 15.03 -6.75
CA LEU A 215 11.24 14.06 -6.06
C LEU A 215 12.07 12.88 -5.55
N PHE A 216 13.09 12.46 -6.31
CA PHE A 216 14.04 11.44 -5.88
C PHE A 216 14.76 11.81 -4.56
N GLU A 217 15.27 13.03 -4.41
CA GLU A 217 15.93 13.47 -3.16
C GLU A 217 14.96 13.52 -1.96
N VAL A 218 13.72 13.98 -2.18
CA VAL A 218 12.66 13.95 -1.16
C VAL A 218 12.33 12.53 -0.74
N LEU A 219 12.15 11.65 -1.72
CA LEU A 219 11.88 10.24 -1.48
C LEU A 219 13.05 9.63 -0.71
N LYS A 220 14.30 9.89 -1.09
CA LYS A 220 15.50 9.42 -0.38
C LYS A 220 15.49 9.75 1.11
N ALA A 221 15.06 10.96 1.50
CA ALA A 221 14.89 11.33 2.92
C ALA A 221 13.77 10.54 3.63
N LEU A 222 12.75 10.13 2.88
CA LEU A 222 11.69 9.22 3.33
C LEU A 222 12.05 7.73 3.17
N GLY A 223 13.24 7.39 2.69
CA GLY A 223 13.69 6.01 2.43
C GLY A 223 13.59 5.56 0.96
N LYS A 224 13.56 6.48 -0.01
CA LYS A 224 13.22 6.31 -1.44
C LYS A 224 11.75 5.93 -1.68
N LEU A 225 11.36 5.60 -2.91
CA LEU A 225 9.95 5.42 -3.32
C LEU A 225 9.34 4.18 -2.65
N GLU A 226 10.05 3.06 -2.74
CA GLU A 226 9.67 1.83 -2.09
C GLU A 226 9.79 2.00 -0.58
N GLY A 227 10.88 2.57 -0.05
CA GLY A 227 10.96 2.78 1.40
C GLY A 227 9.85 3.69 1.93
N PHE A 228 9.38 4.69 1.16
CA PHE A 228 8.19 5.47 1.52
C PHE A 228 6.93 4.61 1.55
N HIS A 229 6.63 3.89 0.47
CA HIS A 229 5.44 3.05 0.38
C HIS A 229 5.45 1.89 1.40
N LYS A 230 6.60 1.22 1.52
CA LYS A 230 6.90 0.19 2.51
C LYS A 230 6.70 0.74 3.91
N LYS A 231 7.23 1.91 4.26
CA LYS A 231 6.99 2.55 5.57
C LYS A 231 5.51 2.84 5.82
N VAL A 232 4.77 3.31 4.82
CA VAL A 232 3.31 3.48 4.94
C VAL A 232 2.63 2.14 5.24
N CYS A 233 2.96 1.09 4.49
CA CYS A 233 2.43 -0.26 4.71
C CYS A 233 2.80 -0.82 6.09
N GLU A 234 4.05 -0.63 6.52
CA GLU A 234 4.55 -1.03 7.84
C GLU A 234 3.80 -0.30 8.95
N ILE A 235 3.62 1.02 8.85
CA ILE A 235 2.82 1.79 9.82
C ILE A 235 1.40 1.24 9.89
N ALA A 236 0.72 1.05 8.74
CA ALA A 236 -0.64 0.53 8.71
C ALA A 236 -0.75 -0.89 9.32
N PHE A 237 0.25 -1.74 9.08
CA PHE A 237 0.34 -3.10 9.62
C PHE A 237 0.67 -3.14 11.12
N GLU A 238 1.62 -2.32 11.57
CA GLU A 238 2.03 -2.22 12.97
C GLU A 238 0.87 -1.73 13.84
N GLU A 239 0.22 -0.66 13.41
CA GLU A 239 -0.92 -0.02 14.07
C GLU A 239 -2.20 -0.86 13.96
N TRP A 240 -2.21 -1.85 13.07
CA TRP A 240 -3.34 -2.73 12.81
C TRP A 240 -4.63 -1.95 12.54
N CYS A 241 -4.55 -0.95 11.67
CA CYS A 241 -5.66 -0.01 11.45
C CYS A 241 -6.53 -0.37 10.24
N PRO A 242 -7.86 -0.16 10.32
CA PRO A 242 -8.70 -0.02 9.12
C PRO A 242 -8.37 1.29 8.40
N VAL A 243 -8.85 1.44 7.16
CA VAL A 243 -8.80 2.74 6.46
C VAL A 243 -9.80 3.73 7.04
N GLU A 244 -10.94 3.25 7.55
CA GLU A 244 -12.03 4.12 7.99
C GLU A 244 -12.00 4.35 9.51
N PRO A 245 -12.15 5.60 9.99
CA PRO A 245 -12.39 6.82 9.21
C PRO A 245 -11.15 7.36 8.47
N PHE A 246 -11.29 7.62 7.17
CA PHE A 246 -10.17 8.02 6.32
C PHE A 246 -9.37 9.24 6.78
N PRO A 247 -9.97 10.35 7.27
CA PRO A 247 -9.20 11.48 7.82
C PRO A 247 -8.26 11.06 8.95
N ALA A 248 -8.71 10.19 9.86
CA ALA A 248 -7.90 9.69 10.96
C ALA A 248 -6.77 8.78 10.46
N PHE A 249 -7.02 7.96 9.44
CA PHE A 249 -5.99 7.13 8.82
C PHE A 249 -4.87 7.97 8.20
N ILE A 250 -5.22 8.97 7.39
CA ILE A 250 -4.25 9.86 6.74
C ILE A 250 -3.44 10.66 7.77
N LEU A 251 -4.09 11.15 8.84
CA LEU A 251 -3.41 11.78 9.98
C LEU A 251 -2.41 10.82 10.63
N LEU A 252 -2.85 9.61 11.01
CA LEU A 252 -2.00 8.64 11.70
C LEU A 252 -0.77 8.25 10.88
N VAL A 253 -0.97 7.95 9.59
CA VAL A 253 0.13 7.60 8.67
C VAL A 253 1.12 8.75 8.58
N SER A 254 0.65 9.98 8.33
CA SER A 254 1.51 11.15 8.17
C SER A 254 2.30 11.46 9.45
N LEU A 255 1.66 11.39 10.62
CA LEU A 255 2.30 11.62 11.91
C LEU A 255 3.39 10.58 12.21
N ASN A 256 3.10 9.30 11.96
CA ASN A 256 4.08 8.23 12.17
C ASN A 256 5.22 8.26 11.14
N LEU A 257 4.98 8.69 9.90
CA LEU A 257 6.05 8.90 8.92
C LEU A 257 7.05 9.94 9.41
N VAL A 258 6.58 11.07 9.94
CA VAL A 258 7.44 12.12 10.50
C VAL A 258 8.24 11.61 11.69
N LYS A 259 7.61 10.83 12.59
CA LYS A 259 8.31 10.20 13.73
C LYS A 259 9.40 9.22 13.32
N LYS A 260 9.22 8.52 12.19
CA LYS A 260 10.15 7.51 11.66
C LYS A 260 11.13 8.09 10.62
N ALA A 261 11.09 9.39 10.35
CA ALA A 261 11.99 10.02 9.39
C ALA A 261 13.39 10.16 9.98
N GLU A 262 14.40 9.73 9.23
CA GLU A 262 15.82 9.85 9.63
C GLU A 262 16.32 11.28 9.49
N ASP A 263 15.85 12.01 8.48
CA ASP A 263 16.19 13.41 8.23
C ASP A 263 14.91 14.24 8.03
N THR A 264 14.51 14.91 9.11
CA THR A 264 13.32 15.76 9.15
C THR A 264 13.54 17.08 8.40
N SER A 265 14.80 17.50 8.23
CA SER A 265 15.18 18.75 7.55
C SER A 265 14.95 18.68 6.05
N ALA A 266 15.23 17.53 5.43
CA ALA A 266 14.94 17.29 4.01
C ALA A 266 13.44 17.36 3.71
N LEU A 267 12.58 16.96 4.67
CA LEU A 267 11.13 17.02 4.54
C LEU A 267 10.57 18.46 4.48
N TYR A 268 11.32 19.49 4.86
CA TYR A 268 10.89 20.90 4.72
C TYR A 268 10.81 21.36 3.29
N THR A 269 11.67 20.79 2.46
CA THR A 269 11.74 21.12 1.03
C THR A 269 10.66 20.40 0.24
N LEU A 270 9.85 19.56 0.92
CA LEU A 270 8.71 18.89 0.32
C LEU A 270 7.76 19.94 -0.26
N ASN A 271 7.63 19.90 -1.58
CA ASN A 271 6.67 20.66 -2.38
C ASN A 271 6.12 19.76 -3.52
N TYR A 272 6.09 18.45 -3.29
CA TYR A 272 5.64 17.45 -4.25
C TYR A 272 4.44 16.69 -3.71
N SER A 273 3.56 16.30 -4.64
CA SER A 273 2.50 15.33 -4.41
C SER A 273 3.10 14.01 -3.93
N LEU A 274 2.50 13.44 -2.89
CA LEU A 274 2.80 12.13 -2.31
C LEU A 274 1.51 11.30 -2.30
N PRO A 275 1.04 10.88 -3.49
CA PRO A 275 -0.22 10.21 -3.61
C PRO A 275 -0.09 8.74 -3.20
N LEU A 276 -1.15 8.19 -2.62
CA LEU A 276 -1.29 6.78 -2.26
C LEU A 276 -2.59 6.24 -2.85
N ALA A 277 -2.59 4.96 -3.22
CA ALA A 277 -3.81 4.26 -3.62
C ALA A 277 -4.13 3.12 -2.66
N PHE A 278 -5.42 2.90 -2.47
CA PHE A 278 -5.97 1.91 -1.53
C PHE A 278 -6.99 1.05 -2.27
N SER A 279 -6.94 -0.25 -2.03
CA SER A 279 -8.03 -1.17 -2.37
C SER A 279 -8.52 -1.85 -1.09
N LYS A 280 -9.82 -1.74 -0.82
CA LYS A 280 -10.50 -2.46 0.25
C LYS A 280 -11.33 -3.58 -0.36
N LEU A 281 -10.98 -4.82 -0.02
CA LEU A 281 -11.66 -6.02 -0.51
C LEU A 281 -12.41 -6.66 0.65
N ARG A 282 -13.72 -6.89 0.50
CA ARG A 282 -14.53 -7.57 1.51
C ARG A 282 -14.68 -9.03 1.18
N ARG A 283 -14.44 -9.88 2.17
CA ARG A 283 -14.78 -11.30 2.10
C ARG A 283 -16.25 -11.48 2.42
N ALA A 284 -17.01 -12.06 1.49
CA ALA A 284 -18.39 -12.47 1.72
C ALA A 284 -18.53 -13.96 1.40
N GLY A 285 -18.49 -14.81 2.43
CA GLY A 285 -18.48 -16.27 2.25
C GLY A 285 -17.23 -16.77 1.51
N ASN A 286 -17.41 -17.18 0.25
CA ASN A 286 -16.38 -17.79 -0.61
C ASN A 286 -15.90 -16.89 -1.76
N VAL A 287 -16.13 -15.58 -1.67
CA VAL A 287 -15.69 -14.60 -2.67
C VAL A 287 -15.09 -13.35 -2.01
N PHE A 288 -14.25 -12.64 -2.77
CA PHE A 288 -13.76 -11.31 -2.43
C PHE A 288 -14.30 -10.28 -3.41
N SER A 289 -14.93 -9.24 -2.87
CA SER A 289 -15.50 -8.13 -3.64
C SER A 289 -14.70 -6.85 -3.35
N MET A 290 -14.35 -6.08 -4.37
CA MET A 290 -13.78 -4.75 -4.15
C MET A 290 -14.87 -3.80 -3.68
N VAL A 291 -14.82 -3.42 -2.41
CA VAL A 291 -15.77 -2.47 -1.81
C VAL A 291 -15.39 -1.05 -2.17
N GLU A 292 -14.08 -0.79 -2.26
CA GLU A 292 -13.57 0.56 -2.43
C GLU A 292 -12.20 0.57 -3.09
N LYS A 293 -12.01 1.50 -4.02
CA LYS A 293 -10.69 1.91 -4.53
C LYS A 293 -10.61 3.43 -4.39
N ARG A 294 -9.66 3.93 -3.60
CA ARG A 294 -9.53 5.35 -3.26
C ARG A 294 -8.08 5.80 -3.50
N ARG A 295 -7.90 7.08 -3.83
CA ARG A 295 -6.59 7.75 -3.81
C ARG A 295 -6.54 8.75 -2.65
N ALA A 296 -5.38 8.89 -2.01
CA ALA A 296 -5.09 9.92 -1.02
C ALA A 296 -3.90 10.75 -1.47
N GLU A 297 -3.82 11.97 -0.97
CA GLU A 297 -2.65 12.84 -1.05
C GLU A 297 -2.12 13.06 0.38
N LEU A 298 -0.86 12.70 0.64
CA LEU A 298 -0.27 12.86 1.97
C LEU A 298 0.41 14.22 2.17
N PHE A 299 0.69 14.96 1.09
CA PHE A 299 1.51 16.17 1.13
C PHE A 299 1.12 17.18 2.22
N ASN A 300 -0.15 17.61 2.24
CA ASN A 300 -0.62 18.64 3.18
C ASN A 300 -0.56 18.15 4.63
N THR A 301 -0.96 16.89 4.86
CA THR A 301 -0.98 16.31 6.21
C THR A 301 0.43 16.05 6.73
N LEU A 302 1.35 15.60 5.86
CA LEU A 302 2.76 15.42 6.19
C LEU A 302 3.43 16.77 6.49
N LYS A 303 3.18 17.79 5.67
CA LYS A 303 3.66 19.17 5.89
C LYS A 303 3.18 19.73 7.23
N PHE A 304 1.92 19.50 7.58
CA PHE A 304 1.39 19.84 8.89
C PHE A 304 2.13 19.11 10.02
N ALA A 305 2.31 17.80 9.92
CA ALA A 305 3.01 16.99 10.92
C ALA A 305 4.47 17.44 11.14
N ILE A 306 5.18 17.78 10.06
CA ILE A 306 6.55 18.31 10.11
C ILE A 306 6.59 19.65 10.86
N LYS A 307 5.69 20.59 10.51
CA LYS A 307 5.58 21.88 11.20
C LYS A 307 5.27 21.71 12.68
N LEU A 308 4.36 20.78 13.03
CA LEU A 308 4.00 20.48 14.41
C LEU A 308 5.19 19.96 15.22
N MET A 309 6.03 19.12 14.60
CA MET A 309 7.21 18.56 15.26
C MET A 309 8.32 19.58 15.51
N MET A 310 8.58 20.53 14.60
CA MET A 310 9.78 21.39 14.73
C MET A 310 9.53 22.82 15.13
N LYS A 311 8.31 23.35 15.00
CA LYS A 311 7.99 24.67 15.58
C LYS A 311 7.93 24.64 17.12
N ASN A 312 8.06 23.45 17.70
CA ASN A 312 8.17 23.20 19.14
C ASN A 312 9.57 22.63 19.42
N ILE A 313 10.13 22.90 20.60
CA ILE A 313 11.43 22.35 21.01
C ILE A 313 11.39 20.84 20.76
N GLU A 314 12.39 20.23 20.12
CA GLU A 314 12.33 18.88 19.52
C GLU A 314 11.62 17.81 20.39
N LYS A 315 11.90 17.78 21.70
CA LYS A 315 11.24 16.87 22.66
C LYS A 315 9.75 17.15 22.86
N GLU A 316 9.37 18.42 22.89
CA GLU A 316 7.97 18.85 22.98
C GLU A 316 7.21 18.56 21.68
N GLY A 317 7.81 18.83 20.52
CA GLY A 317 7.18 18.55 19.23
C GLY A 317 6.89 17.07 19.01
N LEU A 318 7.83 16.19 19.35
CA LEU A 318 7.60 14.74 19.31
C LEU A 318 6.43 14.32 20.22
N ARG A 319 6.34 14.89 21.42
CA ARG A 319 5.22 14.63 22.35
C ARG A 319 3.88 15.03 21.74
N LEU A 320 3.80 16.20 21.09
CA LEU A 320 2.56 16.67 20.45
C LEU A 320 2.15 15.81 19.26
N VAL A 321 3.11 15.38 18.43
CA VAL A 321 2.87 14.44 17.33
C VAL A 321 2.36 13.10 17.87
N GLU A 322 2.93 12.59 18.96
CA GLU A 322 2.48 11.35 19.61
C GLU A 322 1.07 11.49 20.21
N GLU A 323 0.78 12.62 20.87
CA GLU A 323 -0.55 12.90 21.41
C GLU A 323 -1.61 12.87 20.29
N LEU A 324 -1.34 13.53 19.16
CA LEU A 324 -2.26 13.55 18.04
C LEU A 324 -2.36 12.19 17.33
N ALA A 325 -1.25 11.45 17.22
CA ALA A 325 -1.24 10.09 16.68
C ALA A 325 -2.09 9.16 17.54
N ASN A 326 -2.05 9.30 18.87
CA ASN A 326 -2.90 8.54 19.78
C ASN A 326 -4.39 8.81 19.55
N ILE A 327 -4.78 10.07 19.34
CA ILE A 327 -6.16 10.46 19.02
C ILE A 327 -6.61 9.80 17.70
N ALA A 328 -5.79 9.88 16.64
CA ALA A 328 -6.09 9.28 15.34
C ALA A 328 -6.18 7.74 15.42
N ARG A 329 -5.22 7.09 16.10
CA ARG A 329 -5.21 5.65 16.38
C ARG A 329 -6.47 5.22 17.12
N ARG A 330 -6.85 5.94 18.18
CA ARG A 330 -8.06 5.63 18.96
C ARG A 330 -9.32 5.75 18.11
N THR A 331 -9.40 6.76 17.26
CA THR A 331 -10.49 6.94 16.29
C THR A 331 -10.65 5.71 15.40
N LEU A 332 -9.56 5.23 14.81
CA LEU A 332 -9.55 4.08 13.91
C LEU A 332 -9.89 2.77 14.63
N HIS A 333 -9.33 2.56 15.83
CA HIS A 333 -9.56 1.34 16.60
C HIS A 333 -10.99 1.23 17.14
N LEU A 334 -11.63 2.36 17.49
CA LEU A 334 -13.04 2.40 17.87
C LEU A 334 -13.95 2.24 16.64
N GLY A 335 -13.67 2.95 15.54
CA GLY A 335 -14.45 2.89 14.30
C GLY A 335 -14.41 1.52 13.61
N GLY A 336 -13.26 0.85 13.63
CA GLY A 336 -13.08 -0.49 13.08
C GLY A 336 -13.52 -1.64 14.01
N GLY A 337 -14.04 -1.34 15.20
CA GLY A 337 -14.44 -2.36 16.17
C GLY A 337 -13.28 -3.19 16.75
N ILE A 338 -12.03 -2.76 16.56
CA ILE A 338 -10.82 -3.42 17.07
C ILE A 338 -10.78 -3.34 18.60
N SER A 339 -11.20 -2.21 19.14
CA SER A 339 -11.17 -1.95 20.58
C SER A 339 -12.53 -1.54 21.11
N LYS A 340 -12.81 -1.92 22.36
CA LYS A 340 -13.97 -1.41 23.08
C LYS A 340 -13.62 -0.07 23.72
N ARG A 341 -14.61 0.81 23.79
CA ARG A 341 -14.54 2.08 24.54
C ARG A 341 -14.31 1.80 26.04
N ARG A 342 -13.40 2.51 26.67
CA ARG A 342 -13.21 2.49 28.14
C ARG A 342 -14.18 3.47 28.82
N LYS A 343 -14.46 3.27 30.11
CA LYS A 343 -15.45 4.07 30.85
C LYS A 343 -15.07 5.56 30.96
N ASP A 344 -13.79 5.85 30.92
CA ASP A 344 -13.11 7.15 31.05
C ASP A 344 -12.70 7.76 29.70
N GLU A 345 -13.22 7.23 28.59
CA GLU A 345 -12.93 7.75 27.27
C GLU A 345 -14.15 8.42 26.65
N VAL A 346 -13.89 9.45 25.86
CA VAL A 346 -14.93 10.07 25.04
C VAL A 346 -15.42 9.13 23.94
N ASP A 347 -16.59 9.47 23.40
CA ASP A 347 -17.24 8.69 22.36
C ASP A 347 -16.48 8.77 21.02
N PHE A 348 -16.60 7.71 20.22
CA PHE A 348 -16.03 7.63 18.87
C PHE A 348 -16.41 8.84 18.02
N THR A 349 -17.65 9.31 18.16
CA THR A 349 -18.17 10.47 17.41
C THR A 349 -17.37 11.73 17.65
N VAL A 350 -16.86 11.94 18.88
CA VAL A 350 -16.04 13.09 19.26
C VAL A 350 -14.65 12.99 18.63
N TYR A 351 -13.99 11.83 18.80
CA TYR A 351 -12.71 11.52 18.18
C TYR A 351 -12.75 11.71 16.65
N ASN A 352 -13.74 11.10 15.99
CA ASN A 352 -13.90 11.15 14.54
C ASN A 352 -14.17 12.57 14.04
N ARG A 353 -15.03 13.33 14.75
CA ARG A 353 -15.31 14.71 14.37
C ARG A 353 -14.07 15.59 14.50
N PHE A 354 -13.29 15.44 15.58
CA PHE A 354 -12.04 16.17 15.73
C PHE A 354 -11.05 15.87 14.60
N CYS A 355 -10.79 14.59 14.30
CA CYS A 355 -9.92 14.21 13.19
C CYS A 355 -10.41 14.75 11.83
N THR A 356 -11.72 14.72 11.59
CA THR A 356 -12.33 15.27 10.37
C THR A 356 -12.12 16.77 10.27
N LEU A 357 -12.42 17.53 11.34
CA LEU A 357 -12.25 18.99 11.36
C LEU A 357 -10.78 19.39 11.21
N LEU A 358 -9.87 18.67 11.87
CA LEU A 358 -8.44 18.91 11.74
C LEU A 358 -7.94 18.65 10.32
N PHE A 359 -8.35 17.52 9.72
CA PHE A 359 -8.03 17.22 8.33
C PHE A 359 -8.56 18.30 7.39
N GLN A 360 -9.81 18.74 7.56
CA GLN A 360 -10.37 19.84 6.77
C GLN A 360 -9.61 21.16 6.96
N ALA A 361 -9.13 21.46 8.17
CA ALA A 361 -8.31 22.65 8.41
C ALA A 361 -6.92 22.56 7.77
N ILE A 362 -6.30 21.37 7.77
CA ILE A 362 -5.05 21.09 7.05
C ILE A 362 -5.23 21.34 5.54
N GLU A 363 -6.37 20.94 4.98
CA GLU A 363 -6.74 21.18 3.58
C GLU A 363 -7.21 22.63 3.32
N GLY A 364 -7.25 23.50 4.34
CA GLY A 364 -7.67 24.90 4.23
C GLY A 364 -9.19 25.11 4.13
N ALA A 365 -10.00 24.07 4.34
CA ALA A 365 -11.46 24.10 4.27
C ALA A 365 -12.12 24.41 5.63
N TYR A 366 -11.35 24.57 6.71
CA TYR A 366 -11.88 24.81 8.05
C TYR A 366 -10.95 25.69 8.90
N SER A 367 -11.52 26.43 9.86
CA SER A 367 -10.74 27.34 10.71
C SER A 367 -9.94 26.58 11.76
N PRO A 368 -8.60 26.79 11.88
CA PRO A 368 -7.78 26.17 12.92
C PRO A 368 -8.27 26.45 14.34
N TYR A 369 -8.81 27.66 14.58
CA TYR A 369 -9.34 28.06 15.88
C TYR A 369 -10.60 27.27 16.26
N GLU A 370 -11.46 26.95 15.30
CA GLU A 370 -12.65 26.14 15.55
C GLU A 370 -12.29 24.68 15.83
N VAL A 371 -11.25 24.13 15.17
CA VAL A 371 -10.72 22.79 15.47
C VAL A 371 -10.23 22.73 16.92
N VAL A 372 -9.40 23.70 17.31
CA VAL A 372 -8.85 23.77 18.67
C VAL A 372 -9.95 23.99 19.70
N TYR A 373 -10.91 24.87 19.41
CA TYR A 373 -12.08 25.07 20.28
C TYR A 373 -12.86 23.78 20.46
N TYR A 374 -13.10 23.03 19.38
CA TYR A 374 -13.78 21.74 19.44
C TYR A 374 -13.00 20.76 20.32
N GLY A 375 -11.70 20.59 20.06
CA GLY A 375 -10.85 19.67 20.83
C GLY A 375 -10.76 20.04 22.31
N ALA A 376 -10.66 21.32 22.65
CA ALA A 376 -10.61 21.79 24.04
C ALA A 376 -11.95 21.61 24.78
N ARG A 377 -13.07 21.80 24.07
CA ARG A 377 -14.42 21.72 24.65
C ARG A 377 -14.94 20.29 24.79
N TYR A 378 -14.68 19.46 23.78
CA TYR A 378 -15.25 18.12 23.69
C TYR A 378 -14.19 17.08 24.00
N GLY A 379 -13.94 16.91 25.30
CA GLY A 379 -13.15 15.84 25.91
C GLY A 379 -13.77 15.46 27.26
N ASP A 380 -13.19 14.50 27.98
CA ASP A 380 -13.51 14.29 29.39
C ASP A 380 -13.03 15.50 30.23
N LYS A 381 -12.89 15.39 31.56
CA LYS A 381 -12.60 16.51 32.50
C LYS A 381 -11.44 17.48 32.11
N HIS A 382 -10.62 17.15 31.11
CA HIS A 382 -9.47 17.93 30.65
C HIS A 382 -9.48 18.32 29.14
N GLY A 383 -10.56 18.06 28.39
CA GLY A 383 -10.57 18.25 26.93
C GLY A 383 -9.93 17.06 26.19
N LEU A 384 -10.10 17.00 24.86
CA LEU A 384 -9.54 15.93 24.01
C LEU A 384 -8.06 16.18 23.71
N ILE A 385 -7.66 17.45 23.70
CA ILE A 385 -6.29 17.90 23.41
C ILE A 385 -5.76 18.72 24.58
N SER A 386 -4.46 18.60 24.83
CA SER A 386 -3.74 19.48 25.75
C SER A 386 -3.70 20.93 25.23
N ARG A 387 -3.42 21.87 26.13
CA ARG A 387 -3.22 23.28 25.77
C ARG A 387 -2.03 23.43 24.81
N GLU A 388 -0.96 22.68 25.05
CA GLU A 388 0.23 22.71 24.22
C GLU A 388 -0.06 22.16 22.82
N LEU A 389 -0.88 21.09 22.70
CA LEU A 389 -1.31 20.59 21.40
C LEU A 389 -2.20 21.60 20.67
N ALA A 390 -3.10 22.27 21.37
CA ALA A 390 -3.91 23.35 20.82
C ALA A 390 -3.05 24.49 20.23
N GLU A 391 -2.07 24.97 20.99
CA GLU A 391 -1.12 26.00 20.53
C GLU A 391 -0.28 25.50 19.35
N GLY A 392 0.18 24.25 19.40
CA GLY A 392 0.93 23.60 18.33
C GLY A 392 0.15 23.49 17.02
N ILE A 393 -1.12 23.09 17.09
CA ILE A 393 -2.02 23.01 15.92
C ILE A 393 -2.17 24.38 15.26
N ILE A 394 -2.45 25.45 16.04
CA ILE A 394 -2.58 26.81 15.50
C ILE A 394 -1.28 27.23 14.81
N ARG A 395 -0.14 27.08 15.49
CA ARG A 395 1.18 27.46 14.92
C ARG A 395 1.56 26.64 13.68
N ALA A 396 1.09 25.41 13.55
CA ALA A 396 1.38 24.58 12.38
C ALA A 396 0.50 24.96 11.17
N LEU A 397 -0.73 25.41 11.42
CA LEU A 397 -1.71 25.77 10.39
C LEU A 397 -1.64 27.25 9.96
N THR A 398 -1.10 28.13 10.79
CA THR A 398 -0.78 29.53 10.44
C THR A 398 0.70 29.70 10.07
#